data_AF-A0A931UXL3-F1
#
_entry.id   AF-A0A931UXL3-F1
#
_cell.length_a   1.000
_cell.length_b   1.000
_cell.length_c   1.000
_cell.angle_alpha   90.00
_cell.angle_beta   90.00
_cell.angle_gamma   90.00
#
_symmetry.space_group_name_H-M   'P 1'
#
loop_
_entity.id
_entity.type
_entity.pdbx_description
1 polymer ?
#
loop_
_entity_poly.entity_id
_entity_poly.type
_entity_poly.pdbx_seq_one_letter_code
_entity_poly.pdbx_strand_id
1 'polypeptide(L)'
;MSTRRSGVLSHASFIAAASVVILAASTARAEGSGEVDTFYGSFGTEVPVEVPVFHGLEPRLKLAYSSTGGDGLAGVGFGLGGFGGITRGRSGGGAPRWDGGDAYFFDGQELVPCAAGSSSPSCLSGGTHSTKIESYTKIRFDGGTNAWSVWQKDGTRSTYAA
;
A
#
# COMPACT_ATOMS: atom_id res chain seq x y z
N MET A 1 32.56 -0.34 87.10
CA MET A 1 32.84 -0.22 85.65
C MET A 1 31.50 -0.20 84.93
N SER A 2 31.03 0.98 84.54
CA SER A 2 29.76 1.19 83.82
C SER A 2 30.04 2.26 82.77
N THR A 3 29.92 1.91 81.50
CA THR A 3 30.07 2.85 80.39
C THR A 3 28.97 2.59 79.37
N ARG A 4 27.92 3.43 79.45
CA ARG A 4 26.94 3.61 78.37
C ARG A 4 27.63 4.29 77.19
N ARG A 5 27.49 3.74 75.98
CA ARG A 5 27.80 4.45 74.73
C ARG A 5 26.50 4.81 74.03
N SER A 6 26.22 6.10 73.98
CA SER A 6 25.09 6.72 73.27
C SER A 6 25.38 6.79 71.77
N GLY A 7 24.39 6.42 70.95
CA GLY A 7 24.48 6.42 69.49
C GLY A 7 24.40 7.83 68.88
N VAL A 8 25.03 7.99 67.72
CA VAL A 8 24.96 9.19 66.88
C VAL A 8 24.16 8.83 65.62
N LEU A 9 23.07 9.56 65.37
CA LEU A 9 22.26 9.47 64.15
C LEU A 9 22.98 10.18 62.99
N SER A 10 23.27 9.44 61.91
CA SER A 10 23.81 9.98 60.66
C SER A 10 22.65 10.35 59.72
N HIS A 11 22.62 11.59 59.25
CA HIS A 11 21.65 12.10 58.28
C HIS A 11 22.10 11.72 56.87
N ALA A 12 21.28 10.98 56.13
CA ALA A 12 21.52 10.63 54.74
C ALA A 12 20.90 11.71 53.82
N SER A 13 21.75 12.40 53.06
CA SER A 13 21.33 13.37 52.05
C SER A 13 21.01 12.64 50.74
N PHE A 14 19.76 12.72 50.28
CA PHE A 14 19.34 12.17 48.99
C PHE A 14 19.50 13.23 47.90
N ILE A 15 20.36 12.96 46.91
CA ILE A 15 20.47 13.76 45.68
C ILE A 15 19.49 13.19 44.66
N ALA A 16 18.48 13.98 44.29
CA ALA A 16 17.55 13.65 43.21
C ALA A 16 18.19 13.99 41.86
N ALA A 17 18.53 12.97 41.06
CA ALA A 17 18.96 13.15 39.69
C ALA A 17 17.73 13.36 38.79
N ALA A 18 17.57 14.56 38.24
CA ALA A 18 16.56 14.83 37.21
C ALA A 18 17.04 14.28 35.86
N SER A 19 16.40 13.23 35.36
CA SER A 19 16.65 12.70 34.02
C SER A 19 15.96 13.58 32.98
N VAL A 20 16.75 14.30 32.18
CA VAL A 20 16.26 15.01 30.98
C VAL A 20 16.09 13.99 29.87
N VAL A 21 14.84 13.72 29.49
CA VAL A 21 14.52 12.92 28.30
C VAL A 21 14.62 13.84 27.08
N ILE A 22 15.72 13.70 26.32
CA ILE A 22 15.89 14.41 25.04
C ILE A 22 15.13 13.61 23.98
N LEU A 23 13.99 14.14 23.52
CA LEU A 23 13.27 13.57 22.39
C LEU A 23 13.97 14.01 21.10
N ALA A 24 14.87 13.18 20.58
CA ALA A 24 15.44 13.38 19.26
C ALA A 24 14.37 13.06 18.21
N ALA A 25 13.78 14.09 17.59
CA ALA A 25 13.00 13.91 16.38
C ALA A 25 13.97 13.55 15.24
N SER A 26 14.13 12.25 14.96
CA SER A 26 14.81 11.82 13.75
C SER A 26 13.92 12.17 12.57
N THR A 27 14.35 13.12 11.72
CA THR A 27 13.80 13.22 10.37
C THR A 27 14.27 11.98 9.62
N ALA A 28 13.47 10.92 9.63
CA ALA A 28 13.69 9.79 8.76
C ALA A 28 13.69 10.35 7.32
N ARG A 29 14.87 10.35 6.68
CA ARG A 29 14.93 10.53 5.24
C ARG A 29 14.35 9.26 4.65
N ALA A 30 13.25 9.40 3.91
CA ALA A 30 12.78 8.37 3.02
C ALA A 30 13.81 8.25 1.89
N GLU A 31 14.87 7.46 2.10
CA GLU A 31 15.85 7.13 1.08
C GLU A 31 15.24 6.04 0.19
N GLY A 32 14.79 6.43 -1.00
CA GLY A 32 14.36 5.46 -2.00
C GLY A 32 15.56 4.69 -2.52
N SER A 33 15.60 3.37 -2.34
CA SER A 33 16.60 2.51 -2.96
C SER A 33 16.40 2.57 -4.48
N GLY A 34 17.30 3.26 -5.18
CA GLY A 34 17.28 3.30 -6.64
C GLY A 34 17.56 1.92 -7.23
N GLU A 35 16.75 1.50 -8.20
CA GLU A 35 16.91 0.23 -8.92
C GLU A 35 16.82 0.48 -10.43
N VAL A 36 17.45 -0.39 -11.21
CA VAL A 36 17.32 -0.40 -12.67
C VAL A 36 16.53 -1.64 -13.09
N ASP A 37 15.43 -1.43 -13.80
CA ASP A 37 14.65 -2.52 -14.36
C ASP A 37 15.46 -3.24 -15.45
N THR A 38 15.69 -4.54 -15.27
CA THR A 38 16.54 -5.33 -16.18
C THR A 38 15.92 -5.58 -17.56
N PHE A 39 14.60 -5.48 -17.70
CA PHE A 39 13.89 -5.74 -18.94
C PHE A 39 13.73 -4.46 -19.77
N TYR A 40 13.38 -3.35 -19.12
CA TYR A 40 13.13 -2.05 -19.77
C TYR A 40 14.33 -1.10 -19.71
N GLY A 41 15.32 -1.36 -18.86
CA GLY A 41 16.49 -0.50 -18.65
C GLY A 41 16.17 0.83 -17.96
N SER A 42 14.95 0.99 -17.42
CA SER A 42 14.53 2.22 -16.76
C SER A 42 15.05 2.30 -15.33
N PHE A 43 15.49 3.49 -14.90
CA PHE A 43 15.82 3.75 -13.51
C PHE A 43 14.55 4.07 -12.72
N GLY A 44 14.35 3.40 -11.60
CA GLY A 44 13.24 3.61 -10.68
C GLY A 44 13.70 3.91 -9.26
N THR A 45 12.91 4.70 -8.53
CA THR A 45 13.09 4.91 -7.09
C THR A 45 11.73 5.18 -6.45
N GLU A 46 11.58 4.92 -5.16
CA GLU A 46 10.32 5.16 -4.45
C GLU A 46 10.55 5.83 -3.10
N VAL A 47 9.70 6.79 -2.77
CA VAL A 47 9.72 7.52 -1.50
C VAL A 47 8.43 7.16 -0.76
N PRO A 48 8.47 6.36 0.32
CA PRO A 48 7.28 6.05 1.11
C PRO A 48 6.70 7.31 1.75
N VAL A 49 5.38 7.36 1.85
CA VAL A 49 4.66 8.36 2.63
C VAL A 49 4.25 7.71 3.95
N GLU A 50 4.70 8.28 5.06
CA GLU A 50 4.36 7.77 6.38
C GLU A 50 2.86 8.00 6.67
N VAL A 51 2.16 6.92 6.98
CA VAL A 51 0.73 6.94 7.32
C VAL A 51 0.56 6.37 8.73
N PRO A 52 -0.29 6.97 9.58
CA PRO A 52 -0.54 6.43 10.91
C PRO A 52 -1.07 5.00 10.87
N VAL A 53 -0.62 4.19 11.82
CA VAL A 53 -1.09 2.82 12.01
C VAL A 53 -2.59 2.80 12.34
N PHE A 54 -3.31 1.95 11.61
CA PHE A 54 -4.73 1.61 11.67
C PHE A 54 -4.95 0.12 11.32
N HIS A 55 -4.69 -0.76 12.29
CA HIS A 55 -5.07 -2.18 12.27
C HIS A 55 -4.63 -2.99 11.03
N GLY A 56 -3.56 -2.60 10.32
CA GLY A 56 -3.11 -3.30 9.12
C GLY A 56 -3.89 -2.97 7.85
N LEU A 57 -4.82 -2.00 7.91
CA LEU A 57 -5.61 -1.50 6.79
C LEU A 57 -5.12 -0.13 6.30
N GLU A 58 -3.95 0.30 6.75
CA GLU A 58 -3.33 1.54 6.32
C GLU A 58 -2.90 1.42 4.86
N PRO A 59 -3.15 2.44 4.03
CA PRO A 59 -2.62 2.45 2.67
C PRO A 59 -1.10 2.60 2.71
N ARG A 60 -0.39 1.77 1.94
CA ARG A 60 1.07 1.84 1.81
C ARG A 60 1.46 2.87 0.75
N LEU A 61 1.14 4.13 1.03
CA LEU A 61 1.32 5.23 0.08
C LEU A 61 2.79 5.47 -0.23
N LYS A 62 3.07 5.77 -1.51
CA LYS A 62 4.42 6.10 -1.98
C LYS A 62 4.39 7.02 -3.18
N LEU A 63 5.45 7.82 -3.31
CA LEU A 63 5.78 8.52 -4.55
C LEU A 63 6.80 7.66 -5.31
N ALA A 64 6.37 7.07 -6.42
CA ALA A 64 7.22 6.24 -7.27
C ALA A 64 7.73 7.04 -8.47
N TYR A 65 9.01 6.89 -8.78
CA TYR A 65 9.66 7.47 -9.95
C TYR A 65 10.06 6.38 -10.95
N SER A 66 9.91 6.67 -12.24
CA SER A 66 10.52 5.93 -13.34
C SER A 66 11.06 6.90 -14.39
N SER A 67 12.28 6.66 -14.87
CA SER A 67 12.91 7.47 -15.92
C SER A 67 12.19 7.39 -17.27
N THR A 68 11.35 6.37 -17.48
CA THR A 68 10.47 6.23 -18.67
C THR A 68 9.03 6.64 -18.39
N GLY A 69 8.73 7.07 -17.15
CA GLY A 69 7.41 7.53 -16.76
C GLY A 69 7.03 8.81 -17.50
N GLY A 70 5.76 8.87 -17.94
CA GLY A 70 5.19 10.06 -18.54
C GLY A 70 4.85 11.15 -17.52
N ASP A 71 4.15 12.18 -17.98
CA ASP A 71 3.58 13.20 -17.10
C ASP A 71 2.33 12.71 -16.37
N GLY A 72 2.07 13.24 -15.18
CA GLY A 72 0.99 12.80 -14.31
C GLY A 72 0.76 13.75 -13.15
N LEU A 73 -0.08 13.34 -12.19
CA LEU A 73 -0.47 14.19 -11.05
C LEU A 73 0.70 14.67 -10.18
N ALA A 74 1.79 13.90 -10.15
CA ALA A 74 2.99 14.22 -9.38
C ALA A 74 4.14 14.76 -10.24
N GLY A 75 3.88 15.03 -11.53
CA GLY A 75 4.86 15.50 -12.52
C GLY A 75 5.53 14.39 -13.32
N VAL A 76 6.39 14.79 -14.26
CA VAL A 76 7.05 13.89 -15.21
C VAL A 76 7.89 12.84 -14.50
N GLY A 77 7.65 11.57 -14.82
CA GLY A 77 8.34 10.42 -14.25
C GLY A 77 7.84 10.02 -12.87
N PHE A 78 7.00 10.83 -12.22
CA PHE A 78 6.50 10.59 -10.87
C PHE A 78 5.02 10.14 -10.86
N GLY A 79 4.71 9.15 -10.04
CA GLY A 79 3.36 8.65 -9.81
C GLY A 79 3.09 8.39 -8.33
N LEU A 80 1.83 8.56 -7.92
CA LEU A 80 1.37 8.12 -6.61
C LEU A 80 1.01 6.64 -6.67
N GLY A 81 1.50 5.87 -5.71
CA GLY A 81 1.19 4.45 -5.56
C GLY A 81 0.74 4.11 -4.14
N GLY A 82 0.42 2.84 -3.92
CA GLY A 82 -0.02 2.33 -2.62
C GLY A 82 -1.52 2.10 -2.48
N PHE A 83 -2.27 2.33 -3.56
CA PHE A 83 -3.68 2.00 -3.68
C PHE A 83 -3.91 1.35 -5.04
N GLY A 84 -4.84 0.40 -5.08
CA GLY A 84 -5.27 -0.20 -6.35
C GLY A 84 -6.18 0.74 -7.13
N GLY A 85 -6.30 0.51 -8.43
CA GLY A 85 -7.18 1.26 -9.30
C GLY A 85 -7.87 0.36 -10.32
N ILE A 86 -9.14 0.64 -10.58
CA ILE A 86 -9.85 0.10 -11.74
C ILE A 86 -9.89 1.20 -12.80
N THR A 87 -9.39 0.89 -13.98
CA THR A 87 -9.48 1.79 -15.14
C THR A 87 -10.26 1.11 -16.26
N ARG A 88 -10.94 1.91 -17.07
CA ARG A 88 -11.65 1.46 -18.25
C ARG A 88 -10.85 1.80 -19.49
N GLY A 89 -10.77 0.85 -20.41
CA GLY A 89 -10.09 1.03 -21.68
C GLY A 89 -10.64 0.09 -22.73
N ARG A 90 -9.98 0.00 -23.87
CA ARG A 90 -10.24 -1.02 -24.87
C ARG A 90 -9.39 -2.24 -24.59
N SER A 91 -9.86 -3.43 -24.95
CA SER A 91 -9.01 -4.62 -24.93
C SER A 91 -7.69 -4.35 -25.68
N GLY A 92 -6.57 -4.68 -25.05
CA GLY A 92 -5.23 -4.33 -25.54
C GLY A 92 -4.71 -2.94 -25.13
N GLY A 93 -5.40 -2.20 -24.27
CA GLY A 93 -4.89 -0.96 -23.65
C GLY A 93 -5.16 0.34 -24.42
N GLY A 94 -6.15 0.35 -25.32
CA GLY A 94 -6.55 1.55 -26.05
C GLY A 94 -7.54 2.43 -25.27
N ALA A 95 -7.84 3.62 -25.81
CA ALA A 95 -8.87 4.49 -25.24
C ALA A 95 -10.27 3.81 -25.26
N PRO A 96 -11.08 3.98 -24.20
CA PRO A 96 -12.42 3.40 -24.13
C PRO A 96 -13.37 4.09 -25.11
N ARG A 97 -14.36 3.33 -25.61
CA ARG A 97 -15.47 3.85 -26.44
C ARG A 97 -16.65 4.33 -25.62
N TRP A 98 -16.63 4.02 -24.33
CA TRP A 98 -17.71 4.25 -23.39
C TRP A 98 -18.95 3.40 -23.68
N ASP A 99 -18.77 2.21 -24.27
CA ASP A 99 -19.83 1.26 -24.60
C ASP A 99 -19.62 -0.12 -23.95
N GLY A 100 -20.59 -1.03 -24.08
CA GLY A 100 -20.51 -2.36 -23.46
C GLY A 100 -19.38 -3.27 -23.97
N GLY A 101 -18.61 -2.84 -24.98
CA GLY A 101 -17.46 -3.57 -25.53
C GLY A 101 -16.11 -3.16 -24.94
N ASP A 102 -16.09 -2.25 -23.97
CA ASP A 102 -14.87 -1.85 -23.27
C ASP A 102 -14.37 -2.93 -22.29
N ALA A 103 -13.07 -2.92 -22.04
CA ALA A 103 -12.41 -3.73 -21.04
C ALA A 103 -12.13 -2.91 -19.78
N TYR A 104 -11.99 -3.61 -18.66
CA TYR A 104 -11.55 -3.03 -17.40
C TYR A 104 -10.17 -3.55 -17.05
N PHE A 105 -9.39 -2.76 -16.32
CA PHE A 105 -8.05 -3.10 -15.92
C PHE A 105 -7.91 -2.87 -14.42
N PHE A 106 -7.36 -3.84 -13.70
CA PHE A 106 -6.97 -3.70 -12.31
C PHE A 106 -5.46 -3.54 -12.24
N ASP A 107 -4.98 -2.37 -11.81
CA ASP A 107 -3.55 -2.03 -11.74
C ASP A 107 -2.80 -2.33 -13.05
N GLY A 108 -3.45 -2.03 -14.18
CA GLY A 108 -2.92 -2.25 -15.52
C GLY A 108 -3.10 -3.68 -16.07
N GLN A 109 -3.59 -4.63 -15.27
CA GLN A 109 -3.93 -5.98 -15.73
C GLN A 109 -5.38 -6.04 -16.24
N GLU A 110 -5.56 -6.41 -17.50
CA GLU A 110 -6.87 -6.58 -18.12
C GLU A 110 -7.72 -7.58 -17.33
N LEU A 111 -8.97 -7.22 -17.06
CA LEU A 111 -9.96 -8.04 -16.39
C LEU A 111 -10.79 -8.79 -17.43
N VAL A 112 -10.76 -10.10 -17.33
CA VAL A 112 -11.50 -11.03 -18.19
C VAL A 112 -12.74 -11.51 -17.45
N PRO A 113 -13.95 -11.38 -18.04
CA PRO A 113 -15.17 -11.91 -17.45
C PRO A 113 -15.09 -13.42 -17.21
N CYS A 114 -15.65 -13.87 -16.10
CA CYS A 114 -15.76 -15.29 -15.80
C CYS A 114 -16.77 -15.96 -16.74
N ALA A 115 -16.27 -16.76 -17.68
CA ALA A 115 -17.10 -17.62 -18.50
C ALA A 115 -17.52 -18.90 -17.75
N ALA A 116 -18.61 -19.54 -18.18
CA ALA A 116 -19.01 -20.84 -17.68
C ALA A 116 -17.87 -21.86 -17.84
N GLY A 117 -17.52 -22.57 -16.77
CA GLY A 117 -16.40 -23.52 -16.75
C GLY A 117 -15.01 -22.89 -16.60
N SER A 118 -14.90 -21.58 -16.31
CA SER A 118 -13.62 -20.95 -16.00
C SER A 118 -12.95 -21.62 -14.80
N SER A 119 -11.68 -21.98 -14.97
CA SER A 119 -10.83 -22.55 -13.92
C SER A 119 -10.06 -21.50 -13.11
N SER A 120 -10.27 -20.21 -13.38
CA SER A 120 -9.64 -19.14 -12.59
C SER A 120 -10.09 -19.22 -11.12
N PRO A 121 -9.16 -19.16 -10.15
CA PRO A 121 -9.48 -19.06 -8.72
C PRO A 121 -10.48 -17.95 -8.38
N SER A 122 -10.43 -16.81 -9.08
CA SER A 122 -11.41 -15.73 -8.87
C SER A 122 -12.84 -16.21 -9.20
N CYS A 123 -13.01 -16.85 -10.35
CA CYS A 123 -14.32 -17.34 -10.82
C CYS A 123 -14.85 -18.48 -9.94
N LEU A 124 -13.98 -19.41 -9.54
CA LEU A 124 -14.34 -20.53 -8.68
C LEU A 124 -14.74 -20.10 -7.26
N SER A 125 -14.29 -18.92 -6.81
CA SER A 125 -14.61 -18.35 -5.49
C SER A 125 -15.78 -17.35 -5.52
N GLY A 126 -16.52 -17.28 -6.62
CA GLY A 126 -17.70 -16.41 -6.79
C GLY A 126 -17.39 -14.99 -7.26
N GLY A 127 -16.21 -14.77 -7.85
CA GLY A 127 -15.89 -13.58 -8.63
C GLY A 127 -16.66 -13.54 -9.95
N THR A 128 -16.79 -12.35 -10.54
CA THR A 128 -17.36 -12.17 -11.89
C THR A 128 -16.29 -11.93 -12.95
N HIS A 129 -15.06 -11.57 -12.53
CA HIS A 129 -13.92 -11.34 -13.41
C HIS A 129 -12.65 -11.95 -12.81
N SER A 130 -11.63 -12.13 -13.64
CA SER A 130 -10.28 -12.54 -13.27
C SER A 130 -9.27 -11.66 -13.99
N THR A 131 -8.08 -11.47 -13.44
CA THR A 131 -7.00 -10.82 -14.19
C THR A 131 -6.53 -11.76 -15.31
N LYS A 132 -6.24 -11.21 -16.50
CA LYS A 132 -5.77 -11.96 -17.67
C LYS A 132 -4.55 -12.80 -17.37
N ILE A 133 -3.62 -12.24 -16.60
CA ILE A 133 -2.57 -13.00 -15.90
C ILE A 133 -3.08 -13.22 -14.47
N GLU A 134 -3.27 -14.48 -14.09
CA GLU A 134 -3.93 -14.84 -12.85
C GLU A 134 -3.20 -14.31 -11.61
N SER A 135 -3.94 -13.62 -10.73
CA SER A 135 -3.42 -12.96 -9.53
C SER A 135 -3.85 -13.64 -8.22
N TYR A 136 -4.74 -14.64 -8.29
CA TYR A 136 -5.35 -15.32 -7.14
C TYR A 136 -6.09 -14.36 -6.20
N THR A 137 -6.60 -13.25 -6.76
CA THR A 137 -7.52 -12.34 -6.07
C THR A 137 -8.94 -12.65 -6.54
N LYS A 138 -9.93 -12.47 -5.66
CA LYS A 138 -11.33 -12.56 -6.09
C LYS A 138 -11.79 -11.19 -6.54
N ILE A 139 -12.33 -11.09 -7.75
CA ILE A 139 -12.76 -9.83 -8.34
C ILE A 139 -14.23 -9.91 -8.73
N ARG A 140 -15.03 -8.96 -8.25
CA ARG A 140 -16.47 -8.87 -8.53
C ARG A 140 -16.83 -7.47 -9.01
N PHE A 141 -17.53 -7.44 -10.12
CA PHE A 141 -18.24 -6.28 -10.63
C PHE A 141 -19.73 -6.36 -10.28
N ASP A 142 -20.29 -5.26 -9.80
CA ASP A 142 -21.72 -5.04 -9.63
C ASP A 142 -22.19 -3.99 -10.63
N GLY A 143 -22.90 -4.43 -11.67
CA GLY A 143 -23.43 -3.55 -12.71
C GLY A 143 -24.59 -2.67 -12.24
N GLY A 144 -25.24 -2.98 -11.12
CA GLY A 144 -26.32 -2.16 -10.57
C GLY A 144 -25.79 -0.89 -9.88
N THR A 145 -24.65 -0.99 -9.22
CA THR A 145 -23.98 0.15 -8.54
C THR A 145 -22.76 0.68 -9.29
N ASN A 146 -22.42 0.10 -10.44
CA ASN A 146 -21.18 0.36 -11.18
C ASN A 146 -19.93 0.32 -10.27
N ALA A 147 -19.85 -0.71 -9.42
CA ALA A 147 -18.81 -0.82 -8.42
C ALA A 147 -18.04 -2.13 -8.54
N TRP A 148 -16.75 -2.06 -8.24
CA TRP A 148 -15.86 -3.21 -8.18
C TRP A 148 -15.53 -3.53 -6.72
N SER A 149 -15.38 -4.80 -6.43
CA SER A 149 -14.86 -5.31 -5.18
C SER A 149 -13.76 -6.30 -5.46
N VAL A 150 -12.62 -6.09 -4.83
CA VAL A 150 -11.45 -6.97 -4.91
C VAL A 150 -11.17 -7.50 -3.51
N TRP A 151 -11.09 -8.82 -3.39
CA TRP A 151 -10.64 -9.48 -2.17
C TRP A 151 -9.24 -10.02 -2.38
N GLN A 152 -8.35 -9.62 -1.48
CA GLN A 152 -7.01 -10.16 -1.37
C GLN A 152 -7.01 -11.49 -0.61
N LYS A 153 -5.88 -12.20 -0.65
CA LYS A 153 -5.73 -13.53 -0.04
C LYS A 153 -5.75 -13.48 1.49
N ASP A 154 -5.44 -12.33 2.06
CA ASP A 154 -5.52 -12.03 3.49
C ASP A 154 -6.96 -11.77 3.97
N GLY A 155 -7.94 -11.73 3.05
CA GLY A 155 -9.34 -11.45 3.34
C GLY A 155 -9.72 -9.97 3.26
N THR A 156 -8.75 -9.07 3.06
CA THR A 156 -9.01 -7.64 2.91
C THR A 156 -9.86 -7.39 1.66
N ARG A 157 -10.93 -6.61 1.80
CA ARG A 157 -11.80 -6.20 0.70
C ARG A 157 -11.61 -4.72 0.39
N SER A 158 -11.23 -4.42 -0.84
CA SER A 158 -11.20 -3.06 -1.38
C SER A 158 -12.37 -2.84 -2.34
N THR A 159 -12.93 -1.64 -2.34
CA THR A 159 -14.04 -1.25 -3.22
C THR A 159 -13.65 -0.08 -4.11
N TYR A 160 -14.03 -0.14 -5.37
CA TYR A 160 -13.72 0.89 -6.37
C TYR A 160 -14.99 1.31 -7.10
N ALA A 161 -15.14 2.60 -7.35
CA ALA A 161 -16.13 3.11 -8.29
C ALA A 161 -15.50 3.13 -9.70
N ALA A 162 -16.26 2.70 -10.70
CA ALA A 162 -15.86 2.78 -12.11
C ALA A 162 -16.53 3.95 -12.83
#